data_AF-A0A091AQX2-F1
#
_entry.id   AF-A0A091AQX2-F1
#
_cell.length_a   1.000
_cell.length_b   1.000
_cell.length_c   1.000
_cell.angle_alpha   90.00
_cell.angle_beta   90.00
_cell.angle_gamma   90.00
#
_symmetry.space_group_name_H-M   'P 1'
#
loop_
_entity.id
_entity.type
_entity.pdbx_description
1 polymer ?
#
loop_
_entity_poly.entity_id
_entity_poly.type
_entity_poly.pdbx_seq_one_letter_code
_entity_poly.pdbx_strand_id
1 'polypeptide(L)'
;MTGLDLDALRGRWAASQRKQDEQLTLDVAAVRAALAGRTTAAFRRHSRWLLAGLVAGSACLALLLAFVVSHRHDAVYLLASLPLLALVLAELVVDVRQWRDIAQLDLSAPVLQVRARLDAVRTRRLAMTRWILLTSVGLWLPAIAVTLKGLFGADLLRGLHPSVVWVNLAVGLLFIPIAWAIARWISRRYATRPGYESFLDDAAGRSWSQARHAFDANQRFEDTLEAGGAELALHKTRTHAALPAELASPLRALKRRLQLAVAVFSVLLLANGLFNALHGGDAAVLVPSISLHLVWVINMVAACVHLARVARLDFAASDAVLREQLLALASLRARVGRAMLAASPVLGLLLAQVLVEAVAHTNLLLSVSAWPRGAILVVAVLASAWLIRRAGRDPVGFLPGAVNALSFGAIGRTQALLAKLPD
;
A
#
# COMPACT_ATOMS: atom_id res chain seq x y z
N MET A 1 -20.37 32.45 62.12
CA MET A 1 -20.78 32.36 60.71
C MET A 1 -22.22 31.91 60.68
N THR A 2 -23.13 32.80 60.30
CA THR A 2 -24.59 32.61 60.28
C THR A 2 -24.99 31.64 59.16
N GLY A 3 -25.92 30.72 59.42
CA GLY A 3 -26.40 29.71 58.46
C GLY A 3 -26.89 30.25 57.11
N LEU A 4 -27.18 31.55 57.03
CA LEU A 4 -27.55 32.28 55.82
C LEU A 4 -26.49 32.28 54.70
N ASP A 5 -25.20 32.05 54.99
CA ASP A 5 -24.13 32.05 53.96
C ASP A 5 -23.95 30.68 53.29
N LEU A 6 -24.26 29.59 53.99
CA LEU A 6 -24.12 28.22 53.49
C LEU A 6 -25.16 27.91 52.40
N ASP A 7 -26.40 28.35 52.58
CA ASP A 7 -27.46 28.14 51.59
C ASP A 7 -27.22 28.98 50.32
N ALA A 8 -26.67 30.19 50.46
CA ALA A 8 -26.26 31.02 49.34
C ALA A 8 -25.08 30.40 48.54
N LEU A 9 -24.11 29.77 49.22
CA LEU A 9 -23.04 29.02 48.57
C LEU A 9 -23.56 27.76 47.87
N ARG A 10 -24.46 26.99 48.51
CA ARG A 10 -25.13 25.84 47.88
C ARG A 10 -25.93 26.24 46.64
N GLY A 11 -26.66 27.35 46.71
CA GLY A 11 -27.42 27.90 45.58
C GLY A 11 -26.52 28.28 44.40
N ARG A 12 -25.40 28.97 44.65
CA ARG A 12 -24.41 29.32 43.62
C ARG A 12 -23.73 28.09 43.02
N TRP A 13 -23.38 27.11 43.85
CA TRP A 13 -22.80 25.85 43.40
C TRP A 13 -23.76 25.09 42.47
N ALA A 14 -25.02 24.93 42.88
CA ALA A 14 -26.04 24.25 42.07
C ALA A 14 -26.37 24.99 40.75
N ALA A 15 -26.31 26.32 40.74
CA ALA A 15 -26.47 27.10 39.50
C ALA A 15 -25.27 26.93 38.55
N SER A 16 -24.05 26.94 39.09
CA SER A 16 -22.82 26.70 38.31
C SER A 16 -22.81 25.30 37.71
N GLN A 17 -23.20 24.29 38.49
CA GLN A 17 -23.25 22.90 38.06
C GLN A 17 -24.27 22.70 36.93
N ARG A 18 -25.48 23.30 37.04
CA ARG A 18 -26.47 23.31 35.94
C ARG A 18 -25.92 23.91 34.66
N LYS A 19 -25.20 25.04 34.74
CA LYS A 19 -24.61 25.67 33.55
C LYS A 19 -23.51 24.82 32.91
N GLN A 20 -22.71 24.13 33.72
CA GLN A 20 -21.70 23.19 33.23
C GLN A 20 -22.36 21.98 32.55
N ASP A 21 -23.42 21.42 33.13
CA ASP A 21 -24.18 20.32 32.53
C ASP A 21 -24.84 20.74 31.20
N GLU A 22 -25.40 21.96 31.13
CA GLU A 22 -25.93 22.54 29.89
C GLU A 22 -24.84 22.73 28.82
N GLN A 23 -23.65 23.22 29.20
CA GLN A 23 -22.53 23.36 28.27
C GLN A 23 -22.01 22.00 27.79
N LEU A 24 -21.89 21.01 28.68
CA LEU A 24 -21.45 19.66 28.33
C LEU A 24 -22.45 18.97 27.40
N THR A 25 -23.76 19.11 27.64
CA THR A 25 -24.79 18.51 26.80
C THR A 25 -24.81 19.13 25.39
N LEU A 26 -24.66 20.46 25.28
CA LEU A 26 -24.51 21.15 23.99
C LEU A 26 -23.25 20.69 23.25
N ASP A 27 -22.12 20.53 23.96
CA ASP A 27 -20.87 20.03 23.39
C ASP A 27 -21.00 18.58 22.91
N VAL A 28 -21.67 17.70 23.66
CA VAL A 28 -21.91 16.30 23.26
C VAL A 28 -22.78 16.22 22.01
N ALA A 29 -23.89 16.95 21.97
CA ALA A 29 -24.78 16.96 20.80
C ALA A 29 -24.06 17.49 19.56
N ALA A 30 -23.24 18.55 19.70
CA ALA A 30 -22.44 19.11 18.63
C ALA A 30 -21.37 18.11 18.13
N VAL A 31 -20.65 17.44 19.03
CA VAL A 31 -19.64 16.44 18.67
C VAL A 31 -20.28 15.22 18.00
N ARG A 32 -21.40 14.71 18.54
CA ARG A 32 -22.18 13.62 17.92
C ARG A 32 -22.62 13.98 16.51
N ALA A 33 -23.22 15.17 16.33
CA ALA A 33 -23.63 15.66 15.01
C ALA A 33 -22.43 15.80 14.05
N ALA A 34 -21.29 16.31 14.54
CA ALA A 34 -20.08 16.44 13.75
C ALA A 34 -19.49 15.07 13.33
N LEU A 35 -19.49 14.08 14.21
CA LEU A 35 -19.01 12.72 13.93
C LEU A 35 -19.95 11.97 12.96
N ALA A 36 -21.26 12.09 13.16
CA ALA A 36 -22.27 11.54 12.24
C ALA A 36 -22.18 12.19 10.84
N GLY A 37 -22.03 13.51 10.79
CA GLY A 37 -21.81 14.26 9.56
C GLY A 37 -20.52 13.85 8.85
N ARG A 38 -19.42 13.67 9.60
CA ARG A 38 -18.12 13.19 9.07
C ARG A 38 -18.23 11.79 8.50
N THR A 39 -18.92 10.88 9.20
CA THR A 39 -19.16 9.50 8.74
C THR A 39 -19.95 9.50 7.44
N THR A 40 -21.06 10.23 7.41
CA THR A 40 -21.91 10.37 6.22
C THR A 40 -21.14 10.97 5.04
N ALA A 41 -20.36 12.04 5.28
CA ALA A 41 -19.54 12.66 4.26
C ALA A 41 -18.44 11.72 3.73
N ALA A 42 -17.84 10.90 4.59
CA ALA A 42 -16.84 9.92 4.20
C ALA A 42 -17.45 8.83 3.30
N PHE A 43 -18.61 8.26 3.65
CA PHE A 43 -19.32 7.31 2.80
C PHE A 43 -19.81 7.92 1.49
N ARG A 44 -20.36 9.15 1.50
CA ARG A 44 -20.73 9.86 0.26
C ARG A 44 -19.55 10.09 -0.65
N ARG A 45 -18.40 10.50 -0.10
CA ARG A 45 -17.17 10.66 -0.86
C ARG A 45 -16.69 9.32 -1.42
N HIS A 46 -16.72 8.25 -0.64
CA HIS A 46 -16.38 6.91 -1.12
C HIS A 46 -17.32 6.45 -2.24
N SER A 47 -18.63 6.66 -2.11
CA SER A 47 -19.63 6.37 -3.14
C SER A 47 -19.39 7.18 -4.42
N ARG A 48 -19.04 8.47 -4.33
CA ARG A 48 -18.64 9.27 -5.51
C ARG A 48 -17.40 8.73 -6.21
N TRP A 49 -16.40 8.28 -5.45
CA TRP A 49 -15.22 7.63 -6.03
C TRP A 49 -15.56 6.30 -6.70
N LEU A 50 -16.47 5.50 -6.13
CA LEU A 50 -16.97 4.29 -6.77
C LEU A 50 -17.73 4.61 -8.05
N LEU A 51 -18.57 5.64 -8.06
CA LEU A 51 -19.28 6.06 -9.27
C LEU A 51 -18.31 6.51 -10.37
N ALA A 52 -17.29 7.30 -10.02
CA ALA A 52 -16.23 7.66 -10.96
C ALA A 52 -15.49 6.42 -11.49
N GLY A 53 -15.20 5.45 -10.62
CA GLY A 53 -14.63 4.15 -11.00
C GLY A 53 -15.52 3.37 -11.95
N LEU A 54 -16.83 3.31 -11.69
CA LEU A 54 -17.82 2.65 -12.55
C LEU A 54 -17.90 3.30 -13.94
N VAL A 55 -17.89 4.62 -14.01
CA VAL A 55 -17.87 5.34 -15.30
C VAL A 55 -16.59 5.02 -16.07
N ALA A 56 -15.43 5.11 -15.41
CA ALA A 56 -14.15 4.80 -16.03
C ALA A 56 -14.05 3.33 -16.47
N GLY A 57 -14.50 2.40 -15.63
CA GLY A 57 -14.55 0.97 -15.93
C GLY A 57 -15.49 0.65 -17.08
N SER A 58 -16.65 1.32 -17.16
CA SER A 58 -17.61 1.14 -18.25
C SER A 58 -17.04 1.65 -19.58
N ALA A 59 -16.35 2.80 -19.55
CA ALA A 59 -15.62 3.30 -20.71
C ALA A 59 -14.50 2.33 -21.14
N CYS A 60 -13.73 1.80 -20.19
CA CYS A 60 -12.71 0.79 -20.46
C CYS A 60 -13.31 -0.48 -21.10
N LEU A 61 -14.43 -0.97 -20.56
CA LEU A 61 -15.16 -2.12 -21.10
C LEU A 61 -15.61 -1.87 -22.54
N ALA A 62 -16.20 -0.70 -22.81
CA ALA A 62 -16.67 -0.33 -24.15
C ALA A 62 -15.51 -0.25 -25.15
N LEU A 63 -14.39 0.38 -24.77
CA LEU A 63 -13.18 0.45 -25.59
C LEU A 63 -12.61 -0.94 -25.89
N LEU A 64 -12.57 -1.82 -24.88
CA LEU A 64 -12.06 -3.18 -25.04
C LEU A 64 -12.98 -4.05 -25.90
N LEU A 65 -14.30 -3.90 -25.77
CA LEU A 65 -15.27 -4.55 -26.67
C LEU A 65 -15.10 -4.06 -28.11
N ALA A 66 -14.96 -2.75 -28.33
CA ALA A 66 -14.70 -2.19 -29.65
C ALA A 66 -13.39 -2.71 -30.24
N PHE A 67 -12.34 -2.85 -29.42
CA PHE A 67 -11.07 -3.43 -29.81
C PHE A 67 -11.23 -4.90 -30.25
N VAL A 68 -11.94 -5.72 -29.46
CA VAL A 68 -12.23 -7.13 -29.77
C VAL A 68 -12.98 -7.27 -31.10
N VAL A 69 -14.01 -6.46 -31.32
CA VAL A 69 -14.77 -6.47 -32.59
C VAL A 69 -13.89 -6.10 -33.77
N SER A 70 -13.05 -5.07 -33.62
CA SER A 70 -12.15 -4.58 -34.66
C SER A 70 -11.04 -5.58 -35.00
N HIS A 71 -10.61 -6.40 -34.04
CA HIS A 71 -9.54 -7.38 -34.18
C HIS A 71 -10.04 -8.83 -34.17
N ARG A 72 -11.32 -9.06 -34.49
CA ARG A 72 -11.95 -10.40 -34.45
C ARG A 72 -11.30 -11.44 -35.38
N HIS A 73 -10.51 -11.00 -36.34
CA HIS A 73 -9.77 -11.86 -37.27
C HIS A 73 -8.31 -12.08 -36.87
N ASP A 74 -7.83 -11.41 -35.82
CA ASP A 74 -6.48 -11.58 -35.27
C ASP A 74 -6.55 -12.40 -33.97
N ALA A 75 -6.30 -13.71 -34.11
CA ALA A 75 -6.39 -14.66 -33.00
C ALA A 75 -5.47 -14.31 -31.82
N VAL A 76 -4.32 -13.69 -32.09
CA VAL A 76 -3.35 -13.35 -31.03
C VAL A 76 -3.89 -12.20 -30.18
N TYR A 77 -4.39 -11.15 -30.81
CA TYR A 77 -4.98 -10.02 -30.08
C TYR A 77 -6.32 -10.36 -29.44
N LEU A 78 -7.09 -11.30 -30.00
CA LEU A 78 -8.26 -11.87 -29.33
C LEU A 78 -7.87 -12.61 -28.04
N LEU A 79 -6.90 -13.54 -28.11
CA LEU A 79 -6.43 -14.27 -26.93
C LEU A 79 -5.84 -13.34 -25.86
N ALA A 80 -5.17 -12.25 -26.26
CA ALA A 80 -4.66 -11.24 -25.34
C ALA A 80 -5.77 -10.40 -24.67
N SER A 81 -6.83 -10.06 -25.42
CA SER A 81 -7.89 -9.15 -24.95
C SER A 81 -8.99 -9.85 -24.13
N LEU A 82 -9.29 -11.12 -24.40
CA LEU A 82 -10.36 -11.83 -23.69
C LEU A 82 -10.16 -11.93 -22.16
N PRO A 83 -8.96 -12.26 -21.64
CA PRO A 83 -8.73 -12.26 -20.18
C PRO A 83 -8.85 -10.86 -19.56
N LEU A 84 -8.43 -9.82 -20.27
CA LEU A 84 -8.60 -8.43 -19.84
C LEU A 84 -10.08 -8.07 -19.78
N LEU A 85 -10.86 -8.50 -20.77
CA LEU A 85 -12.29 -8.25 -20.85
C LEU A 85 -13.03 -8.94 -19.69
N ALA A 86 -12.67 -10.19 -19.40
CA ALA A 86 -13.19 -10.92 -18.26
C ALA A 86 -12.86 -10.23 -16.93
N LEU A 87 -11.62 -9.72 -16.78
CA LEU A 87 -11.19 -9.01 -15.57
C LEU A 87 -11.97 -7.70 -15.38
N VAL A 88 -12.06 -6.86 -16.42
CA VAL A 88 -12.79 -5.57 -16.37
C VAL A 88 -14.27 -5.80 -16.10
N LEU A 89 -14.89 -6.81 -16.72
CA LEU A 89 -16.29 -7.14 -16.48
C LEU A 89 -16.50 -7.62 -15.03
N ALA A 90 -15.62 -8.48 -14.51
CA ALA A 90 -15.69 -8.92 -13.13
C ALA A 90 -15.53 -7.75 -12.13
N GLU A 91 -14.61 -6.82 -12.41
CA GLU A 91 -14.42 -5.60 -11.61
C GLU A 91 -15.69 -4.75 -11.58
N LEU A 92 -16.27 -4.47 -12.75
CA LEU A 92 -17.52 -3.71 -12.86
C LEU A 92 -18.66 -4.36 -12.09
N VAL A 93 -18.82 -5.68 -12.17
CA VAL A 93 -19.88 -6.40 -11.43
C VAL A 93 -19.68 -6.25 -9.91
N VAL A 94 -18.44 -6.35 -9.42
CA VAL A 94 -18.12 -6.16 -8.00
C VAL A 94 -18.39 -4.72 -7.58
N ASP A 95 -17.96 -3.74 -8.38
CA ASP A 95 -18.13 -2.32 -8.08
C ASP A 95 -19.60 -1.88 -8.09
N VAL A 96 -20.42 -2.39 -9.03
CA VAL A 96 -21.86 -2.10 -9.07
C VAL A 96 -22.54 -2.64 -7.81
N ARG A 97 -22.20 -3.87 -7.40
CA ARG A 97 -22.73 -4.47 -6.17
C ARG A 97 -22.29 -3.68 -4.94
N GLN A 98 -21.02 -3.31 -4.86
CA GLN A 98 -20.49 -2.51 -3.76
C GLN A 98 -21.16 -1.13 -3.68
N TRP A 99 -21.33 -0.45 -4.82
CA TRP A 99 -22.02 0.83 -4.90
C TRP A 99 -23.47 0.72 -4.42
N ARG A 100 -24.21 -0.31 -4.86
CA ARG A 100 -25.59 -0.57 -4.42
C ARG A 100 -25.68 -0.78 -2.92
N ASP A 101 -24.80 -1.60 -2.35
CA ASP A 101 -24.84 -1.93 -0.92
C ASP A 101 -24.48 -0.71 -0.05
N ILE A 102 -23.58 0.15 -0.51
CA ILE A 102 -23.27 1.41 0.16
C ILE A 102 -24.41 2.43 0.00
N ALA A 103 -25.06 2.48 -1.17
CA ALA A 103 -26.21 3.37 -1.41
C ALA A 103 -27.42 3.00 -0.54
N GLN A 104 -27.58 1.73 -0.20
CA GLN A 104 -28.63 1.20 0.68
C GLN A 104 -28.20 1.09 2.15
N LEU A 105 -27.03 1.62 2.51
CA LEU A 105 -26.51 1.54 3.86
C LEU A 105 -27.23 2.56 4.76
N ASP A 106 -28.12 2.06 5.61
CA ASP A 106 -28.71 2.85 6.68
C ASP A 106 -27.74 2.90 7.87
N LEU A 107 -27.15 4.07 8.11
CA LEU A 107 -26.23 4.30 9.23
C LEU A 107 -26.94 4.43 10.57
N SER A 108 -28.27 4.55 10.59
CA SER A 108 -29.09 4.54 11.81
C SER A 108 -29.52 3.14 12.25
N ALA A 109 -29.30 2.12 11.42
CA ALA A 109 -29.56 0.74 11.75
C ALA A 109 -28.65 0.25 12.90
N PRO A 110 -29.02 -0.85 13.60
CA PRO A 110 -28.20 -1.41 14.67
C PRO A 110 -26.75 -1.63 14.24
N VAL A 111 -25.80 -1.25 15.12
CA VAL A 111 -24.34 -1.24 14.83
C VAL A 111 -23.85 -2.57 14.27
N LEU A 112 -24.34 -3.69 14.81
CA LEU A 112 -23.99 -5.03 14.34
C LEU A 112 -24.43 -5.28 12.89
N GLN A 113 -25.60 -4.78 12.47
CA GLN A 113 -26.08 -4.91 11.10
C GLN A 113 -25.24 -4.07 10.13
N VAL A 114 -24.92 -2.83 10.51
CA VAL A 114 -24.04 -1.95 9.72
C VAL A 114 -22.66 -2.59 9.56
N ARG A 115 -22.06 -3.09 10.66
CA ARG A 115 -20.76 -3.77 10.64
C ARG A 115 -20.79 -5.00 9.73
N ALA A 116 -21.79 -5.86 9.85
CA ALA A 116 -21.93 -7.05 9.01
C ALA A 116 -22.03 -6.71 7.51
N ARG A 117 -22.80 -5.69 7.14
CA ARG A 117 -22.87 -5.21 5.74
C ARG A 117 -21.53 -4.67 5.26
N LEU A 118 -20.85 -3.87 6.09
CA LEU A 118 -19.54 -3.34 5.75
C LEU A 118 -18.50 -4.47 5.57
N ASP A 119 -18.52 -5.48 6.43
CA ASP A 119 -17.60 -6.62 6.33
C ASP A 119 -17.88 -7.48 5.09
N ALA A 120 -19.14 -7.63 4.68
CA ALA A 120 -19.51 -8.29 3.43
C ALA A 120 -19.01 -7.53 2.18
N VAL A 121 -19.04 -6.20 2.21
CA VAL A 121 -18.44 -5.35 1.16
C VAL A 121 -16.91 -5.50 1.16
N ARG A 122 -16.28 -5.43 2.34
CA ARG A 122 -14.83 -5.59 2.52
C ARG A 122 -14.35 -6.94 1.96
N THR A 123 -15.00 -8.04 2.31
CA THR A 123 -14.61 -9.39 1.85
C THR A 123 -14.66 -9.52 0.33
N ARG A 124 -15.71 -9.00 -0.33
CA ARG A 124 -15.80 -9.01 -1.79
C ARG A 124 -14.69 -8.20 -2.44
N ARG A 125 -14.40 -7.02 -1.89
CA ARG A 125 -13.31 -6.18 -2.40
C ARG A 125 -11.95 -6.84 -2.24
N LEU A 126 -11.68 -7.43 -1.08
CA LEU A 126 -10.44 -8.18 -0.84
C LEU A 126 -10.29 -9.36 -1.80
N ALA A 127 -11.38 -10.08 -2.08
CA ALA A 127 -11.37 -11.16 -3.06
C ALA A 127 -11.02 -10.65 -4.46
N MET A 128 -11.59 -9.52 -4.89
CA MET A 128 -11.28 -8.88 -6.17
C MET A 128 -9.84 -8.37 -6.23
N THR A 129 -9.39 -7.61 -5.22
CA THR A 129 -8.01 -7.14 -5.13
C THR A 129 -7.02 -8.30 -5.20
N ARG A 130 -7.31 -9.43 -4.53
CA ARG A 130 -6.50 -10.64 -4.61
C ARG A 130 -6.44 -11.17 -6.05
N TRP A 131 -7.57 -11.26 -6.76
CA TRP A 131 -7.58 -11.74 -8.14
C TRP A 131 -6.84 -10.79 -9.11
N ILE A 132 -7.01 -9.48 -8.97
CA ILE A 132 -6.24 -8.49 -9.73
C ILE A 132 -4.74 -8.67 -9.46
N LEU A 133 -4.33 -8.81 -8.20
CA LEU A 133 -2.92 -9.01 -7.84
C LEU A 133 -2.36 -10.33 -8.37
N LEU A 134 -3.14 -11.42 -8.35
CA LEU A 134 -2.71 -12.72 -8.87
C LEU A 134 -2.56 -12.70 -10.40
N THR A 135 -3.44 -11.98 -11.09
CA THR A 135 -3.48 -11.95 -12.56
C THR A 135 -2.61 -10.84 -13.17
N SER A 136 -2.23 -9.81 -12.40
CA SER A 136 -1.46 -8.66 -12.92
C SER A 136 -0.15 -9.05 -13.60
N VAL A 137 0.59 -10.01 -13.05
CA VAL A 137 1.87 -10.50 -13.60
C VAL A 137 1.67 -11.24 -14.94
N GLY A 138 0.51 -11.87 -15.16
CA GLY A 138 0.21 -12.51 -16.45
C GLY A 138 -0.42 -11.55 -17.46
N LEU A 139 -1.15 -10.54 -16.98
CA LEU A 139 -1.96 -9.67 -17.83
C LEU A 139 -1.29 -8.34 -18.21
N TRP A 140 -0.16 -7.98 -17.59
CA TRP A 140 0.50 -6.70 -17.91
C TRP A 140 0.94 -6.60 -19.38
N LEU A 141 1.55 -7.64 -19.94
CA LEU A 141 1.99 -7.64 -21.34
C LEU A 141 0.80 -7.60 -22.31
N PRO A 142 -0.23 -8.45 -22.18
CA PRO A 142 -1.48 -8.29 -22.91
C PRO A 142 -2.09 -6.89 -22.79
N ALA A 143 -2.13 -6.32 -21.58
CA ALA A 143 -2.70 -4.99 -21.35
C ALA A 143 -1.94 -3.91 -22.13
N ILE A 144 -0.61 -3.90 -22.10
CA ILE A 144 0.20 -2.94 -22.86
C ILE A 144 0.04 -3.18 -24.37
N ALA A 145 0.10 -4.43 -24.83
CA ALA A 145 -0.02 -4.76 -26.24
C ALA A 145 -1.37 -4.32 -26.83
N VAL A 146 -2.48 -4.62 -26.14
CA VAL A 146 -3.83 -4.19 -26.53
C VAL A 146 -3.97 -2.68 -26.47
N THR A 147 -3.44 -2.03 -25.43
CA THR A 147 -3.50 -0.56 -25.30
C THR A 147 -2.75 0.14 -26.42
N LEU A 148 -1.52 -0.28 -26.73
CA LEU A 148 -0.72 0.32 -27.79
C LEU A 148 -1.33 0.10 -29.18
N LYS A 149 -1.82 -1.11 -29.44
CA LYS A 149 -2.50 -1.45 -30.69
C LYS A 149 -3.80 -0.66 -30.86
N GLY A 150 -4.59 -0.55 -29.79
CA GLY A 150 -5.89 0.12 -29.81
C GLY A 150 -5.80 1.65 -29.90
N LEU A 151 -4.84 2.27 -29.19
CA LEU A 151 -4.71 3.73 -29.17
C LEU A 151 -3.83 4.29 -30.28
N PHE A 152 -2.79 3.56 -30.70
CA PHE A 152 -1.78 4.08 -31.65
C PHE A 152 -1.65 3.23 -32.92
N GLY A 153 -2.35 2.10 -33.02
CA GLY A 153 -2.15 1.14 -34.12
C GLY A 153 -0.82 0.37 -34.05
N ALA A 154 -0.02 0.61 -33.01
CA ALA A 154 1.32 0.03 -32.87
C ALA A 154 1.26 -1.46 -32.52
N ASP A 155 1.87 -2.28 -33.36
CA ASP A 155 1.91 -3.74 -33.18
C ASP A 155 3.10 -4.16 -32.32
N LEU A 156 2.94 -4.05 -30.99
CA LEU A 156 3.99 -4.40 -30.05
C LEU A 156 4.41 -5.88 -30.19
N LEU A 157 3.46 -6.79 -30.40
CA LEU A 157 3.74 -8.23 -30.40
C LEU A 157 4.57 -8.65 -31.61
N ARG A 158 4.42 -7.99 -32.77
CA ARG A 158 5.30 -8.20 -33.93
C ARG A 158 6.73 -7.72 -33.71
N GLY A 159 6.93 -6.68 -32.90
CA GLY A 159 8.26 -6.14 -32.59
C GLY A 159 9.00 -6.89 -31.48
N LEU A 160 8.30 -7.69 -30.68
CA LEU A 160 8.90 -8.45 -29.59
C LEU A 160 9.46 -9.78 -30.07
N HIS A 161 10.63 -10.16 -29.55
CA HIS A 161 11.15 -11.50 -29.75
C HIS A 161 10.20 -12.55 -29.13
N PRO A 162 9.87 -13.67 -29.82
CA PRO A 162 8.89 -14.66 -29.33
C PRO A 162 9.16 -15.20 -27.94
N SER A 163 10.44 -15.32 -27.55
CA SER A 163 10.80 -15.76 -26.19
C SER A 163 10.30 -14.81 -25.10
N VAL A 164 10.22 -13.50 -25.35
CA VAL A 164 9.69 -12.53 -24.37
C VAL A 164 8.23 -12.83 -24.09
N VAL A 165 7.45 -13.13 -25.12
CA VAL A 165 6.03 -13.47 -25.00
C VAL A 165 5.86 -14.77 -24.21
N TRP A 166 6.59 -15.82 -24.60
CA TRP A 166 6.49 -17.13 -23.94
C TRP A 166 6.98 -17.12 -22.49
N VAL A 167 8.08 -16.44 -22.19
CA VAL A 167 8.61 -16.30 -20.83
C VAL A 167 7.62 -15.52 -19.96
N ASN A 168 7.07 -14.41 -20.44
CA ASN A 168 6.08 -13.65 -19.67
C ASN A 168 4.80 -14.45 -19.43
N LEU A 169 4.32 -15.19 -20.43
CA LEU A 169 3.18 -16.08 -20.26
C LEU A 169 3.46 -17.18 -19.23
N ALA A 170 4.62 -17.86 -19.33
CA ALA A 170 5.01 -18.91 -18.40
C ALA A 170 5.17 -18.38 -16.97
N VAL A 171 5.84 -17.24 -16.79
CA VAL A 171 6.01 -16.57 -15.50
C VAL A 171 4.65 -16.15 -14.93
N GLY A 172 3.78 -15.56 -15.75
CA GLY A 172 2.42 -15.17 -15.33
C GLY A 172 1.58 -16.36 -14.86
N LEU A 173 1.62 -17.48 -15.59
CA LEU A 173 0.89 -18.70 -15.24
C LEU A 173 1.46 -19.37 -13.98
N LEU A 174 2.79 -19.43 -13.83
CA LEU A 174 3.44 -19.98 -12.62
C LEU A 174 3.27 -19.08 -11.40
N PHE A 175 3.17 -17.77 -11.60
CA PHE A 175 2.99 -16.82 -10.51
C PHE A 175 1.69 -17.04 -9.74
N ILE A 176 0.60 -17.38 -10.42
CA ILE A 176 -0.72 -17.58 -9.78
C ILE A 176 -0.69 -18.65 -8.67
N PRO A 177 -0.29 -19.91 -8.91
CA PRO A 177 -0.25 -20.94 -7.86
C PRO A 177 0.78 -20.61 -6.78
N ILE A 178 1.95 -20.04 -7.14
CA ILE A 178 2.99 -19.65 -6.18
C ILE A 178 2.48 -18.56 -5.23
N ALA A 179 1.93 -17.47 -5.77
CA ALA A 179 1.39 -16.36 -5.00
C ALA A 179 0.19 -16.80 -4.15
N TRP A 180 -0.65 -17.70 -4.67
CA TRP A 180 -1.75 -18.29 -3.90
C TRP A 180 -1.26 -19.13 -2.71
N ALA A 181 -0.24 -19.98 -2.92
CA ALA A 181 0.36 -20.78 -1.86
C ALA A 181 1.03 -19.89 -0.79
N ILE A 182 1.75 -18.85 -1.21
CA ILE A 182 2.34 -17.84 -0.30
C ILE A 182 1.25 -17.12 0.47
N ALA A 183 0.19 -16.65 -0.19
CA ALA A 183 -0.92 -15.96 0.46
C ALA A 183 -1.60 -16.82 1.52
N ARG A 184 -1.84 -18.11 1.23
CA ARG A 184 -2.39 -19.10 2.17
C ARG A 184 -1.44 -19.40 3.33
N TRP A 185 -0.14 -19.47 3.08
CA TRP A 185 0.86 -19.64 4.13
C TRP A 185 0.93 -18.42 5.05
N ILE A 186 0.97 -17.21 4.49
CA ILE A 186 0.96 -15.94 5.22
C ILE A 186 -0.34 -15.82 6.04
N SER A 187 -1.50 -16.08 5.44
CA SER A 187 -2.78 -15.96 6.15
C SER A 187 -2.83 -16.91 7.35
N ARG A 188 -2.40 -18.16 7.19
CA ARG A 188 -2.33 -19.13 8.31
C ARG A 188 -1.37 -18.69 9.41
N ARG A 189 -0.21 -18.15 9.04
CA ARG A 189 0.84 -17.79 10.00
C ARG A 189 0.57 -16.49 10.75
N TYR A 190 -0.14 -15.55 10.12
CA TYR A 190 -0.27 -14.17 10.57
C TYR A 190 -1.71 -13.68 10.73
N ALA A 191 -2.74 -14.53 10.53
CA ALA A 191 -4.15 -14.14 10.71
C ALA A 191 -4.43 -13.46 12.06
N THR A 192 -3.78 -13.90 13.13
CA THR A 192 -3.97 -13.36 14.48
C THR A 192 -3.14 -12.13 14.78
N ARG A 193 -2.27 -11.67 13.85
CA ARG A 193 -1.45 -10.48 14.08
C ARG A 193 -2.23 -9.23 13.68
N PRO A 194 -2.33 -8.21 14.56
CA PRO A 194 -3.08 -6.97 14.26
C PRO A 194 -2.54 -6.23 13.01
N GLY A 195 -1.25 -6.36 12.71
CA GLY A 195 -0.66 -5.79 11.50
C GLY A 195 -1.14 -6.43 10.18
N TYR A 196 -1.68 -7.65 10.21
CA TYR A 196 -2.21 -8.33 9.03
C TYR A 196 -3.59 -7.79 8.66
N GLU A 197 -4.48 -7.57 9.64
CA GLU A 197 -5.79 -6.96 9.40
C GLU A 197 -5.66 -5.55 8.81
N SER A 198 -4.75 -4.75 9.35
CA SER A 198 -4.47 -3.41 8.82
C SER A 198 -4.01 -3.46 7.36
N PHE A 199 -3.16 -4.42 7.00
CA PHE A 199 -2.72 -4.64 5.63
C PHE A 199 -3.87 -5.07 4.70
N LEU A 200 -4.79 -5.91 5.17
CA LEU A 200 -6.00 -6.22 4.42
C LEU A 200 -6.85 -4.95 4.23
N ASP A 201 -6.97 -4.10 5.25
CA ASP A 201 -7.69 -2.82 5.11
C ASP A 201 -7.04 -1.87 4.11
N ASP A 202 -5.71 -1.90 3.96
CA ASP A 202 -5.02 -1.22 2.85
C ASP A 202 -5.41 -1.78 1.48
N ALA A 203 -5.42 -3.11 1.35
CA ALA A 203 -5.80 -3.79 0.11
C ALA A 203 -7.27 -3.54 -0.28
N ALA A 204 -8.15 -3.26 0.70
CA ALA A 204 -9.53 -2.83 0.48
C ALA A 204 -9.67 -1.35 0.06
N GLY A 205 -8.58 -0.58 0.01
CA GLY A 205 -8.54 0.77 -0.54
C GLY A 205 -8.75 1.90 0.48
N ARG A 206 -8.05 3.01 0.26
CA ARG A 206 -7.98 4.16 1.19
C ARG A 206 -9.31 4.85 1.48
N SER A 207 -10.17 5.01 0.47
CA SER A 207 -11.47 5.68 0.67
C SER A 207 -12.43 4.85 1.51
N TRP A 208 -12.34 3.52 1.40
CA TRP A 208 -13.08 2.58 2.23
C TRP A 208 -12.59 2.60 3.68
N SER A 209 -11.27 2.47 3.89
CA SER A 209 -10.70 2.48 5.25
C SER A 209 -11.00 3.79 5.98
N GLN A 210 -10.96 4.94 5.29
CA GLN A 210 -11.37 6.23 5.86
C GLN A 210 -12.84 6.26 6.28
N ALA A 211 -13.75 5.72 5.47
CA ALA A 211 -15.17 5.65 5.80
C ALA A 211 -15.41 4.75 7.02
N ARG A 212 -14.74 3.60 7.07
CA ARG A 212 -14.79 2.68 8.22
C ARG A 212 -14.22 3.31 9.49
N HIS A 213 -13.06 3.95 9.41
CA HIS A 213 -12.47 4.65 10.56
C HIS A 213 -13.37 5.79 11.08
N ALA A 214 -14.04 6.53 10.20
CA ALA A 214 -15.00 7.55 10.61
C ALA A 214 -16.18 6.94 11.38
N PHE A 215 -16.71 5.83 10.88
CA PHE A 215 -17.76 5.07 11.57
C PHE A 215 -17.28 4.52 12.93
N ASP A 216 -16.12 3.88 12.98
CA ASP A 216 -15.56 3.33 14.22
C ASP A 216 -15.20 4.42 15.23
N ALA A 217 -14.84 5.64 14.78
CA ALA A 217 -14.67 6.79 15.66
C ALA A 217 -15.99 7.28 16.27
N ASN A 218 -17.07 7.29 15.47
CA ASN A 218 -18.41 7.59 15.97
C ASN A 218 -18.86 6.58 17.03
N GLN A 219 -18.67 5.27 16.75
CA GLN A 219 -19.02 4.21 17.69
C GLN A 219 -18.22 4.29 18.99
N ARG A 220 -16.89 4.49 18.91
CA ARG A 220 -16.06 4.67 20.12
C ARG A 220 -16.47 5.86 20.97
N PHE A 221 -16.96 6.94 20.35
CA PHE A 221 -17.48 8.09 21.07
C PHE A 221 -18.74 7.72 21.85
N GLU A 222 -19.70 7.03 21.22
CA GLU A 222 -20.92 6.55 21.88
C GLU A 222 -20.61 5.55 23.00
N ASP A 223 -19.75 4.55 22.74
CA ASP A 223 -19.32 3.57 23.75
C ASP A 223 -18.65 4.26 24.96
N THR A 224 -17.84 5.30 24.73
CA THR A 224 -17.19 6.06 25.81
C THR A 224 -18.20 6.93 26.57
N LEU A 225 -19.17 7.51 25.86
CA LEU A 225 -20.23 8.31 26.46
C LEU A 225 -21.10 7.45 27.39
N GLU A 226 -21.46 6.24 26.96
CA GLU A 226 -22.19 5.26 27.76
C GLU A 226 -21.39 4.77 28.98
N ALA A 227 -20.10 4.48 28.80
CA ALA A 227 -19.28 3.90 29.86
C ALA A 227 -18.72 4.91 30.88
N GLY A 228 -18.44 6.14 30.47
CA GLY A 228 -17.69 7.12 31.28
C GLY A 228 -18.20 8.55 31.23
N GLY A 229 -19.35 8.79 30.59
CA GLY A 229 -20.00 10.10 30.56
C GLY A 229 -19.43 11.10 29.54
N ALA A 230 -20.08 12.26 29.48
CA ALA A 230 -19.82 13.32 28.50
C ALA A 230 -18.39 13.85 28.53
N GLU A 231 -17.88 14.13 29.74
CA GLU A 231 -16.57 14.75 29.93
C GLU A 231 -15.44 13.87 29.39
N LEU A 232 -15.46 12.57 29.70
CA LEU A 232 -14.44 11.63 29.22
C LEU A 232 -14.49 11.48 27.69
N ALA A 233 -15.69 11.39 27.10
CA ALA A 233 -15.87 11.26 25.67
C ALA A 233 -15.39 12.50 24.90
N LEU A 234 -15.71 13.70 25.40
CA LEU A 234 -15.25 14.96 24.84
C LEU A 234 -13.73 15.12 24.97
N HIS A 235 -13.17 14.80 26.14
CA HIS A 235 -11.74 14.86 26.38
C HIS A 235 -10.97 13.97 25.40
N LYS A 236 -11.34 12.68 25.28
CA LYS A 236 -10.73 11.76 24.32
C LYS A 236 -10.85 12.25 22.88
N THR A 237 -11.99 12.82 22.49
CA THR A 237 -12.19 13.29 21.11
C THR A 237 -11.31 14.51 20.78
N ARG A 238 -11.12 15.43 21.75
CA ARG A 238 -10.28 16.63 21.57
C ARG A 238 -8.80 16.28 21.49
N THR A 239 -8.30 15.40 22.36
CA THR A 239 -6.89 14.96 22.34
C THR A 239 -6.56 14.23 21.04
N HIS A 240 -7.55 13.57 20.42
CA HIS A 240 -7.34 12.83 19.18
C HIS A 240 -7.18 13.67 17.90
N ALA A 241 -7.41 15.00 17.92
CA ALA A 241 -7.57 15.78 16.69
C ALA A 241 -6.34 16.58 16.21
N ALA A 242 -5.34 16.85 17.07
CA ALA A 242 -4.25 17.77 16.73
C ALA A 242 -2.91 17.03 16.58
N LEU A 243 -2.35 17.05 15.37
CA LEU A 243 -0.94 16.69 15.16
C LEU A 243 -0.07 17.74 15.87
N PRO A 244 0.82 17.35 16.80
CA PRO A 244 1.76 18.29 17.41
C PRO A 244 2.53 19.05 16.33
N ALA A 245 2.57 20.39 16.43
CA ALA A 245 3.19 21.24 15.43
C ALA A 245 4.66 20.85 15.14
N GLU A 246 5.35 20.35 16.18
CA GLU A 246 6.73 19.88 16.13
C GLU A 246 6.95 18.65 15.25
N LEU A 247 5.92 17.80 15.09
CA LEU A 247 5.94 16.59 14.28
C LEU A 247 5.50 16.86 12.83
N ALA A 248 4.78 17.95 12.58
CA ALA A 248 4.22 18.25 11.25
C ALA A 248 5.28 18.44 10.15
N SER A 249 6.38 19.14 10.45
CA SER A 249 7.47 19.35 9.48
C SER A 249 8.25 18.07 9.16
N PRO A 250 8.77 17.31 10.16
CA PRO A 250 9.45 16.04 9.89
C PRO A 250 8.56 15.01 9.19
N LEU A 251 7.27 14.93 9.53
CA LEU A 251 6.32 14.03 8.89
C LEU A 251 6.14 14.36 7.39
N ARG A 252 6.01 15.64 7.04
CA ARG A 252 5.96 16.08 5.63
C ARG A 252 7.25 15.75 4.88
N ALA A 253 8.40 15.90 5.53
CA ALA A 253 9.70 15.53 4.94
C ALA A 253 9.82 14.02 4.69
N LEU A 254 9.36 13.18 5.63
CA LEU A 254 9.30 11.73 5.47
C LEU A 254 8.39 11.32 4.30
N LYS A 255 7.16 11.87 4.24
CA LYS A 255 6.21 11.59 3.16
C LYS A 255 6.77 11.92 1.78
N ARG A 256 7.36 13.11 1.60
CA ARG A 256 7.99 13.53 0.33
C ARG A 256 9.09 12.57 -0.12
N ARG A 257 9.90 12.08 0.82
CA ARG A 257 11.01 11.16 0.52
C ARG A 257 10.54 9.76 0.18
N LEU A 258 9.48 9.28 0.81
CA LEU A 258 8.84 8.03 0.43
C LEU A 258 8.19 8.13 -0.96
N GLN A 259 7.54 9.24 -1.28
CA GLN A 259 7.00 9.49 -2.63
C GLN A 259 8.11 9.54 -3.68
N LEU A 260 9.23 10.23 -3.40
CA LEU A 260 10.39 10.24 -4.29
C LEU A 260 10.93 8.83 -4.52
N ALA A 261 11.05 8.02 -3.47
CA ALA A 261 11.50 6.63 -3.60
C ALA A 261 10.56 5.82 -4.52
N VAL A 262 9.25 5.93 -4.34
CA VAL A 262 8.26 5.27 -5.21
C VAL A 262 8.43 5.71 -6.67
N ALA A 263 8.58 7.01 -6.91
CA ALA A 263 8.78 7.54 -8.26
C ALA A 263 10.07 7.01 -8.90
N VAL A 264 11.20 7.04 -8.18
CA VAL A 264 12.48 6.55 -8.68
C VAL A 264 12.41 5.06 -9.02
N PHE A 265 11.87 4.22 -8.12
CA PHE A 265 11.74 2.79 -8.42
C PHE A 265 10.77 2.51 -9.57
N SER A 266 9.73 3.33 -9.74
CA SER A 266 8.82 3.21 -10.89
C SER A 266 9.56 3.48 -12.21
N VAL A 267 10.41 4.52 -12.26
CA VAL A 267 11.24 4.83 -13.44
C VAL A 267 12.23 3.69 -13.72
N LEU A 268 12.89 3.16 -12.69
CA LEU A 268 13.80 2.02 -12.84
C LEU A 268 13.09 0.76 -13.36
N LEU A 269 11.88 0.48 -12.88
CA LEU A 269 11.07 -0.65 -13.37
C LEU A 269 10.71 -0.50 -14.85
N LEU A 270 10.31 0.72 -15.27
CA LEU A 270 9.99 1.01 -16.67
C LEU A 270 11.22 0.89 -17.57
N ALA A 271 12.34 1.50 -17.17
CA ALA A 271 13.59 1.43 -17.92
C ALA A 271 14.08 -0.03 -18.08
N ASN A 272 14.00 -0.81 -17.00
CA ASN A 272 14.39 -2.22 -17.03
C ASN A 272 13.41 -3.09 -17.84
N GLY A 273 12.11 -2.76 -17.81
CA GLY A 273 11.10 -3.41 -18.66
C GLY A 273 11.35 -3.15 -20.15
N LEU A 274 11.68 -1.91 -20.51
CA LEU A 274 12.04 -1.54 -21.88
C LEU A 274 13.33 -2.24 -22.32
N PHE A 275 14.34 -2.29 -21.46
CA PHE A 275 15.57 -3.02 -21.72
C PHE A 275 15.31 -4.51 -22.05
N ASN A 276 14.46 -5.18 -21.26
CA ASN A 276 14.07 -6.57 -21.51
C ASN A 276 13.30 -6.76 -22.81
N ALA A 277 12.47 -5.79 -23.20
CA ALA A 277 11.75 -5.84 -24.47
C ALA A 277 12.71 -5.78 -25.67
N LEU A 278 13.77 -4.97 -25.56
CA LEU A 278 14.76 -4.78 -26.62
C LEU A 278 15.78 -5.92 -26.74
N HIS A 279 16.13 -6.58 -25.62
CA HIS A 279 17.16 -7.63 -25.58
C HIS A 279 16.58 -9.04 -25.39
N GLY A 280 15.31 -9.21 -25.73
CA GLY A 280 14.65 -10.52 -25.69
C GLY A 280 15.38 -11.58 -26.52
N GLY A 281 15.44 -12.81 -26.02
CA GLY A 281 16.09 -13.93 -26.73
C GLY A 281 17.39 -14.39 -26.09
N ASP A 282 18.13 -13.50 -25.43
CA ASP A 282 19.36 -13.86 -24.71
C ASP A 282 19.10 -14.06 -23.20
N ALA A 283 19.18 -15.31 -22.75
CA ALA A 283 19.03 -15.66 -21.34
C ALA A 283 20.10 -15.00 -20.45
N ALA A 284 21.31 -14.78 -20.98
CA ALA A 284 22.41 -14.17 -20.23
C ALA A 284 22.15 -12.69 -19.90
N VAL A 285 21.28 -12.02 -20.66
CA VAL A 285 20.85 -10.64 -20.42
C VAL A 285 19.53 -10.59 -19.63
N LEU A 286 18.57 -11.46 -19.97
CA LEU A 286 17.26 -11.51 -19.34
C LEU A 286 17.31 -11.86 -17.85
N VAL A 287 18.09 -12.87 -17.45
CA VAL A 287 18.13 -13.34 -16.05
C VAL A 287 18.63 -12.25 -15.09
N PRO A 288 19.75 -11.54 -15.36
CA PRO A 288 20.18 -10.40 -14.56
C PRO A 288 19.14 -9.29 -14.49
N SER A 289 18.54 -8.92 -15.62
CA SER A 289 17.55 -7.84 -15.65
C SER A 289 16.29 -8.20 -14.87
N ILE A 290 15.74 -9.41 -15.02
CA ILE A 290 14.58 -9.87 -14.24
C ILE A 290 14.90 -9.84 -12.74
N SER A 291 16.09 -10.25 -12.35
CA SER A 291 16.53 -10.23 -10.94
C SER A 291 16.58 -8.80 -10.38
N LEU A 292 17.12 -7.84 -11.13
CA LEU A 292 17.08 -6.42 -10.76
C LEU A 292 15.66 -5.89 -10.70
N HIS A 293 14.79 -6.29 -11.63
CA HIS A 293 13.38 -5.92 -11.66
C HIS A 293 12.71 -6.28 -10.32
N LEU A 294 12.90 -7.53 -9.86
CA LEU A 294 12.34 -7.99 -8.58
C LEU A 294 12.84 -7.16 -7.39
N VAL A 295 14.12 -6.78 -7.38
CA VAL A 295 14.67 -5.90 -6.34
C VAL A 295 14.03 -4.52 -6.35
N TRP A 296 13.81 -3.94 -7.52
CA TRP A 296 13.10 -2.66 -7.65
C TRP A 296 11.65 -2.76 -7.18
N VAL A 297 10.94 -3.83 -7.54
CA VAL A 297 9.57 -4.09 -7.06
C VAL A 297 9.55 -4.19 -5.53
N ILE A 298 10.42 -4.98 -4.92
CA ILE A 298 10.48 -5.15 -3.45
C ILE A 298 10.66 -3.80 -2.75
N ASN A 299 11.52 -2.94 -3.29
CA ASN A 299 11.78 -1.63 -2.71
C ASN A 299 10.63 -0.65 -2.91
N MET A 300 10.03 -0.64 -4.08
CA MET A 300 8.84 0.16 -4.36
C MET A 300 7.71 -0.25 -3.40
N VAL A 301 7.44 -1.55 -3.25
CA VAL A 301 6.45 -2.08 -2.32
C VAL A 301 6.76 -1.67 -0.88
N ALA A 302 8.02 -1.81 -0.43
CA ALA A 302 8.43 -1.37 0.90
C ALA A 302 8.23 0.14 1.12
N ALA A 303 8.47 0.96 0.10
CA ALA A 303 8.23 2.40 0.14
C ALA A 303 6.73 2.74 0.21
N CYS A 304 5.90 2.07 -0.61
CA CYS A 304 4.44 2.21 -0.60
C CYS A 304 3.84 1.80 0.75
N VAL A 305 4.26 0.65 1.31
CA VAL A 305 3.79 0.18 2.62
C VAL A 305 4.19 1.17 3.72
N HIS A 306 5.42 1.69 3.69
CA HIS A 306 5.85 2.71 4.65
C HIS A 306 4.99 3.98 4.50
N LEU A 307 4.79 4.48 3.28
CA LEU A 307 3.98 5.68 3.03
C LEU A 307 2.54 5.50 3.51
N ALA A 308 1.94 4.34 3.25
CA ALA A 308 0.58 4.00 3.67
C ALA A 308 0.47 3.98 5.21
N ARG A 309 1.41 3.35 5.91
CA ARG A 309 1.43 3.31 7.37
C ARG A 309 1.69 4.68 8.01
N VAL A 310 2.58 5.50 7.43
CA VAL A 310 2.81 6.89 7.87
C VAL A 310 1.55 7.75 7.73
N ALA A 311 0.71 7.47 6.72
CA ALA A 311 -0.57 8.15 6.56
C ALA A 311 -1.63 7.72 7.60
N ARG A 312 -1.39 6.64 8.36
CA ARG A 312 -2.29 6.06 9.37
C ARG A 312 -1.77 6.20 10.80
N LEU A 313 -0.66 6.90 11.01
CA LEU A 313 -0.16 7.12 12.37
C LEU A 313 -1.28 7.76 13.19
N ASP A 314 -1.58 7.10 14.30
CA ASP A 314 -2.61 7.54 15.22
C ASP A 314 -1.96 8.51 16.20
N PHE A 315 -1.88 9.79 15.83
CA PHE A 315 -1.34 10.86 16.70
C PHE A 315 -2.17 11.09 17.96
N ALA A 316 -3.31 10.41 17.99
CA ALA A 316 -4.29 10.31 19.02
C ALA A 316 -3.91 9.27 20.10
N ALA A 317 -3.04 8.31 19.75
CA ALA A 317 -2.57 7.27 20.64
C ALA A 317 -1.53 7.82 21.63
N SER A 318 -1.24 7.08 22.70
CA SER A 318 -0.17 7.46 23.62
C SER A 318 1.19 7.51 22.91
N ASP A 319 2.11 8.33 23.43
CA ASP A 319 3.45 8.47 22.86
C ASP A 319 4.18 7.13 22.77
N ALA A 320 3.95 6.22 23.72
CA ALA A 320 4.46 4.85 23.69
C ALA A 320 3.95 4.05 22.47
N VAL A 321 2.66 4.13 22.15
CA VAL A 321 2.06 3.45 20.98
C VAL A 321 2.57 4.08 19.68
N LEU A 322 2.66 5.41 19.62
CA LEU A 322 3.19 6.11 18.45
C LEU A 322 4.68 5.77 18.22
N ARG A 323 5.46 5.70 19.29
CA ARG A 323 6.87 5.25 19.29
C ARG A 323 6.97 3.81 18.77
N GLU A 324 6.14 2.90 19.24
CA GLU A 324 6.08 1.52 18.74
C GLU A 324 5.77 1.46 17.23
N GLN A 325 4.77 2.23 16.78
CA GLN A 325 4.41 2.30 15.36
C GLN A 325 5.57 2.81 14.49
N LEU A 326 6.26 3.87 14.92
CA LEU A 326 7.41 4.44 14.21
C LEU A 326 8.62 3.48 14.22
N LEU A 327 8.88 2.78 15.33
CA LEU A 327 9.92 1.74 15.40
C LEU A 327 9.59 0.56 14.47
N ALA A 328 8.33 0.13 14.41
CA ALA A 328 7.87 -0.89 13.48
C ALA A 328 8.07 -0.47 12.00
N LEU A 329 7.88 0.82 11.69
CA LEU A 329 8.14 1.38 10.37
C LEU A 329 9.63 1.40 10.01
N ALA A 330 10.46 1.90 10.93
CA ALA A 330 11.90 1.94 10.77
C ALA A 330 12.49 0.53 10.60
N SER A 331 12.06 -0.43 11.41
CA SER A 331 12.54 -1.81 11.37
C SER A 331 12.19 -2.55 10.07
N LEU A 332 11.01 -2.28 9.48
CA LEU A 332 10.64 -2.84 8.17
C LEU A 332 11.60 -2.36 7.08
N ARG A 333 11.83 -1.04 6.98
CA ARG A 333 12.77 -0.48 6.00
C ARG A 333 14.20 -0.93 6.25
N ALA A 334 14.63 -0.98 7.51
CA ALA A 334 15.96 -1.43 7.87
C ALA A 334 16.18 -2.89 7.44
N ARG A 335 15.18 -3.78 7.59
CA ARG A 335 15.27 -5.16 7.08
C ARG A 335 15.46 -5.21 5.56
N VAL A 336 14.68 -4.44 4.80
CA VAL A 336 14.80 -4.38 3.34
C VAL A 336 16.16 -3.80 2.92
N GLY A 337 16.57 -2.67 3.51
CA GLY A 337 17.85 -2.03 3.22
C GLY A 337 19.05 -2.92 3.57
N ARG A 338 19.00 -3.66 4.69
CA ARG A 338 20.03 -4.65 5.05
C ARG A 338 20.08 -5.81 4.05
N ALA A 339 18.92 -6.35 3.64
CA ALA A 339 18.87 -7.41 2.65
C ALA A 339 19.46 -6.96 1.30
N MET A 340 19.15 -5.75 0.85
CA MET A 340 19.75 -5.18 -0.36
C MET A 340 21.25 -4.95 -0.23
N LEU A 341 21.69 -4.35 0.89
CA LEU A 341 23.10 -4.10 1.12
C LEU A 341 23.88 -5.42 1.19
N ALA A 342 23.29 -6.44 1.78
CA ALA A 342 23.89 -7.76 1.83
C ALA A 342 23.90 -8.46 0.46
N ALA A 343 22.93 -8.17 -0.42
CA ALA A 343 22.92 -8.65 -1.80
C ALA A 343 23.73 -7.76 -2.77
N SER A 344 24.30 -6.64 -2.32
CA SER A 344 24.89 -5.63 -3.20
C SER A 344 26.05 -6.13 -4.06
N PRO A 345 26.91 -7.09 -3.65
CA PRO A 345 27.94 -7.63 -4.53
C PRO A 345 27.34 -8.29 -5.77
N VAL A 346 26.31 -9.14 -5.59
CA VAL A 346 25.61 -9.78 -6.72
C VAL A 346 24.85 -8.73 -7.52
N LEU A 347 24.08 -7.87 -6.86
CA LEU A 347 23.30 -6.83 -7.56
C LEU A 347 24.18 -5.86 -8.35
N GLY A 348 25.38 -5.56 -7.86
CA GLY A 348 26.36 -4.74 -8.57
C GLY A 348 26.83 -5.40 -9.87
N LEU A 349 27.10 -6.71 -9.85
CA LEU A 349 27.44 -7.46 -11.07
C LEU A 349 26.26 -7.51 -12.05
N LEU A 350 25.04 -7.77 -11.57
CA LEU A 350 23.85 -7.80 -12.44
C LEU A 350 23.59 -6.42 -13.07
N LEU A 351 23.75 -5.35 -12.29
CA LEU A 351 23.61 -3.98 -12.77
C LEU A 351 24.70 -3.64 -13.78
N ALA A 352 25.96 -4.00 -13.51
CA ALA A 352 27.06 -3.79 -14.44
C ALA A 352 26.82 -4.52 -15.77
N GLN A 353 26.36 -5.78 -15.73
CA GLN A 353 25.98 -6.54 -16.92
C GLN A 353 24.91 -5.80 -17.73
N VAL A 354 23.81 -5.37 -17.09
CA VAL A 354 22.71 -4.67 -17.78
C VAL A 354 23.17 -3.33 -18.36
N LEU A 355 24.00 -2.57 -17.63
CA LEU A 355 24.50 -1.29 -18.10
C LEU A 355 25.50 -1.43 -19.26
N VAL A 356 26.43 -2.38 -19.19
CA VAL A 356 27.39 -2.61 -20.28
C VAL A 356 26.68 -3.12 -21.53
N GLU A 357 25.70 -4.01 -21.38
CA GLU A 357 24.89 -4.45 -22.52
C GLU A 357 24.09 -3.28 -23.13
N ALA A 358 23.47 -2.43 -22.30
CA ALA A 358 22.68 -1.30 -22.77
C ALA A 358 23.51 -0.22 -23.49
N VAL A 359 24.78 -0.03 -23.10
CA VAL A 359 25.63 1.05 -23.63
C VAL A 359 26.57 0.56 -24.73
N ALA A 360 27.17 -0.62 -24.55
CA ALA A 360 28.22 -1.15 -25.42
C ALA A 360 27.78 -2.38 -26.22
N HIS A 361 26.52 -2.82 -26.10
CA HIS A 361 26.01 -4.04 -26.75
C HIS A 361 26.93 -5.25 -26.54
N THR A 362 27.54 -5.31 -25.36
CA THR A 362 28.55 -6.30 -25.02
C THR A 362 28.13 -7.05 -23.77
N ASN A 363 28.00 -8.36 -23.92
CA ASN A 363 27.67 -9.21 -22.80
C ASN A 363 28.90 -9.37 -21.89
N LEU A 364 28.98 -8.55 -20.84
CA LEU A 364 30.14 -8.45 -19.93
C LEU A 364 30.53 -9.80 -19.31
N LEU A 365 29.55 -10.61 -18.92
CA LEU A 365 29.83 -11.94 -18.38
C LEU A 365 30.39 -12.86 -19.48
N LEU A 366 29.80 -12.83 -20.69
CA LEU A 366 30.28 -13.66 -21.80
C LEU A 366 31.65 -13.24 -22.34
N SER A 367 32.01 -11.96 -22.24
CA SER A 367 33.31 -11.43 -22.72
C SER A 367 34.49 -11.85 -21.84
N VAL A 368 34.24 -12.29 -20.61
CA VAL A 368 35.25 -12.86 -19.71
C VAL A 368 35.33 -14.38 -19.92
N SER A 369 36.54 -14.95 -19.94
CA SER A 369 36.70 -16.40 -20.06
C SER A 369 36.00 -17.15 -18.91
N ALA A 370 35.64 -18.42 -19.15
CA ALA A 370 34.75 -19.16 -18.25
C ALA A 370 35.26 -19.26 -16.80
N TRP A 371 36.57 -19.39 -16.62
CA TRP A 371 37.19 -19.54 -15.29
C TRP A 371 37.10 -18.26 -14.43
N PRO A 372 37.56 -17.07 -14.90
CA PRO A 372 37.36 -15.83 -14.16
C PRO A 372 35.89 -15.46 -13.97
N ARG A 373 34.99 -15.77 -14.92
CA ARG A 373 33.55 -15.56 -14.75
C ARG A 373 32.99 -16.34 -13.56
N GLY A 374 33.33 -17.63 -13.46
CA GLY A 374 32.94 -18.48 -12.34
C GLY A 374 33.48 -17.95 -11.01
N ALA A 375 34.77 -17.56 -10.99
CA ALA A 375 35.40 -17.00 -9.80
C ALA A 375 34.72 -15.70 -9.33
N ILE A 376 34.42 -14.76 -10.23
CA ILE A 376 33.72 -13.50 -9.92
C ILE A 376 32.34 -13.77 -9.30
N LEU A 377 31.57 -14.69 -9.90
CA LEU A 377 30.23 -15.05 -9.38
C LEU A 377 30.32 -15.70 -7.99
N VAL A 378 31.25 -16.64 -7.80
CA VAL A 378 31.47 -17.31 -6.50
C VAL A 378 31.87 -16.27 -5.44
N VAL A 379 32.82 -15.38 -5.75
CA VAL A 379 33.24 -14.32 -4.82
C VAL A 379 32.08 -13.40 -4.46
N ALA A 380 31.26 -12.97 -5.43
CA ALA A 380 30.10 -12.12 -5.16
C ALA A 380 29.04 -12.83 -4.30
N VAL A 381 28.77 -14.12 -4.53
CA VAL A 381 27.85 -14.92 -3.73
C VAL A 381 28.39 -15.12 -2.31
N LEU A 382 29.67 -15.46 -2.15
CA LEU A 382 30.30 -15.63 -0.84
C LEU A 382 30.35 -14.31 -0.06
N ALA A 383 30.69 -13.20 -0.72
CA ALA A 383 30.65 -11.87 -0.12
C ALA A 383 29.24 -11.52 0.33
N SER A 384 28.23 -11.81 -0.50
CA SER A 384 26.83 -11.58 -0.14
C SER A 384 26.39 -12.44 1.05
N ALA A 385 26.74 -13.72 1.06
CA ALA A 385 26.45 -14.62 2.17
C ALA A 385 27.13 -14.17 3.48
N TRP A 386 28.37 -13.70 3.40
CA TRP A 386 29.08 -13.12 4.54
C TRP A 386 28.40 -11.84 5.06
N LEU A 387 27.99 -10.93 4.16
CA LEU A 387 27.25 -9.73 4.54
C LEU A 387 25.89 -10.06 5.14
N ILE A 388 25.16 -11.06 4.63
CA ILE A 388 23.88 -11.51 5.18
C ILE A 388 24.09 -12.02 6.62
N ARG A 389 25.09 -12.87 6.83
CA ARG A 389 25.43 -13.37 8.18
C ARG A 389 25.82 -12.24 9.12
N ARG A 390 26.62 -11.27 8.66
CA ARG A 390 27.00 -10.09 9.45
C ARG A 390 25.80 -9.22 9.81
N ALA A 391 24.94 -8.92 8.84
CA ALA A 391 23.71 -8.16 9.03
C ALA A 391 22.71 -8.85 9.99
N GLY A 392 22.76 -10.17 10.08
CA GLY A 392 21.98 -10.95 11.05
C GLY A 392 22.53 -10.91 12.47
N ARG A 393 23.87 -10.88 12.64
CA ARG A 393 24.53 -10.83 13.96
C ARG A 393 24.43 -9.45 14.62
N ASP A 394 24.55 -8.38 13.83
CA ASP A 394 24.47 -7.00 14.32
C ASP A 394 23.50 -6.17 13.46
N PRO A 395 22.18 -6.33 13.64
CA PRO A 395 21.20 -5.65 12.81
C PRO A 395 21.17 -4.13 13.00
N VAL A 396 21.66 -3.62 14.13
CA VAL A 396 21.61 -2.19 14.48
C VAL A 396 22.88 -1.47 14.00
N GLY A 397 24.06 -2.06 14.20
CA GLY A 397 25.35 -1.48 13.81
C GLY A 397 25.79 -1.76 12.37
N PHE A 398 25.10 -2.64 11.63
CA PHE A 398 25.45 -2.96 10.25
C PHE A 398 25.22 -1.79 9.27
N LEU A 399 26.28 -0.99 9.06
CA LEU A 399 26.38 0.09 8.06
C LEU A 399 25.12 0.98 8.02
N PRO A 400 24.72 1.59 9.14
CA PRO A 400 23.45 2.30 9.26
C PRO A 400 23.29 3.43 8.22
N GLY A 401 24.39 4.12 7.88
CA GLY A 401 24.41 5.13 6.83
C GLY A 401 24.01 4.58 5.45
N ALA A 402 24.57 3.42 5.05
CA ALA A 402 24.27 2.79 3.77
C ALA A 402 22.84 2.21 3.73
N VAL A 403 22.40 1.58 4.82
CA VAL A 403 21.02 1.08 4.94
C VAL A 403 20.01 2.23 4.86
N ASN A 404 20.32 3.37 5.48
CA ASN A 404 19.50 4.57 5.39
C ASN A 404 19.51 5.17 3.98
N ALA A 405 20.66 5.22 3.31
CA ALA A 405 20.78 5.70 1.94
C ALA A 405 19.94 4.86 0.95
N LEU A 406 20.04 3.52 1.03
CA LEU A 406 19.19 2.59 0.25
C LEU A 406 17.70 2.76 0.53
N SER A 407 17.35 3.24 1.73
CA SER A 407 15.98 3.59 2.12
C SER A 407 15.59 5.03 1.79
N PHE A 408 16.35 5.75 0.94
CA PHE A 408 16.14 7.17 0.59
C PHE A 408 16.12 8.12 1.81
N GLY A 409 16.82 7.75 2.88
CA GLY A 409 16.85 8.47 4.13
C GLY A 409 15.56 8.32 4.97
N ALA A 410 14.68 7.37 4.65
CA ALA A 410 13.41 7.20 5.37
C ALA A 410 13.61 6.75 6.83
N ILE A 411 14.65 5.94 7.10
CA ILE A 411 14.95 5.43 8.44
C ILE A 411 15.39 6.58 9.36
N GLY A 412 16.39 7.37 8.93
CA GLY A 412 16.88 8.50 9.71
C GLY A 412 15.80 9.56 9.98
N ARG A 413 14.87 9.77 9.03
CA ARG A 413 13.71 10.67 9.26
C ARG A 413 12.68 10.10 10.22
N THR A 414 12.51 8.78 10.24
CA THR A 414 11.66 8.12 11.23
C THR A 414 12.29 8.19 12.62
N GLN A 415 13.61 8.04 12.72
CA GLN A 415 14.37 8.25 13.96
C GLN A 415 14.31 9.71 14.44
N ALA A 416 14.38 10.69 13.52
CA ALA A 416 14.20 12.10 13.87
C ALA A 416 12.78 12.42 14.37
N LEU A 417 11.76 11.69 13.91
CA LEU A 417 10.41 11.76 14.48
C LEU A 417 10.37 11.15 15.88
N LEU A 418 10.99 9.97 16.07
CA LEU A 418 11.08 9.29 17.36
C LEU A 418 11.75 10.16 18.43
N ALA A 419 12.85 10.85 18.08
CA ALA A 419 13.59 11.71 18.99
C ALA A 419 12.82 12.97 19.46
N LYS A 420 11.68 13.28 18.83
CA LYS A 420 10.79 14.37 19.23
C LYS A 420 9.63 13.93 20.11
N LEU A 421 9.43 12.62 20.27
CA LEU A 421 8.44 12.10 21.20
C LEU A 421 9.07 12.06 22.59
N PRO A 422 8.35 12.45 23.66
CA PRO A 422 8.81 12.24 25.02
C PRO A 422 9.11 10.75 25.26
N ASP A 423 10.02 10.47 26.19
CA ASP A 423 10.41 9.10 26.58
C ASP A 423 9.36 8.43 27.48
#